data_AF-A0A411PIX7-F1
#
_entry.id   AF-A0A411PIX7-F1
#
_cell.length_a   1.000
_cell.length_b   1.000
_cell.length_c   1.000
_cell.angle_alpha   90.00
_cell.angle_beta   90.00
_cell.angle_gamma   90.00
#
_symmetry.space_group_name_H-M   'P 1'
#
loop_
_entity.id
_entity.type
_entity.pdbx_description
1 polymer ?
#
loop_
_entity_poly.entity_id
_entity_poly.type
_entity_poly.pdbx_seq_one_letter_code
_entity_poly.pdbx_strand_id
1 'polypeptide(L)' 'MFPEHRELITKLKTTDAHFLKVFDEHNRLDEEIKKQEAHASSDTTPDVKLLKSKKLHLKEEIYAILLKHQN' A
#
# COMPACT_ATOMS: atom_id res chain seq x y z
N MET A 1 -2.61 -7.56 3.70
CA MET A 1 -1.96 -6.60 4.62
C MET A 1 -1.34 -7.35 5.81
N PHE A 2 -0.45 -6.75 6.58
CA PHE A 2 0.21 -7.33 7.77
C PHE A 2 -0.78 -7.50 8.94
N PRO A 3 -1.29 -8.71 9.23
CA PRO A 3 -2.29 -8.91 10.27
C PRO A 3 -1.69 -8.78 11.68
N GLU A 4 -0.40 -9.12 11.83
CA GLU A 4 0.34 -9.06 13.10
C GLU A 4 0.59 -7.62 13.57
N HIS A 5 0.48 -6.63 12.68
CA HIS A 5 0.70 -5.22 13.01
C HIS A 5 -0.62 -4.43 12.98
N ARG A 6 -1.77 -5.10 12.96
CA ARG A 6 -3.08 -4.43 12.77
C ARG A 6 -3.38 -3.38 13.83
N GLU A 7 -3.02 -3.63 15.09
CA GLU A 7 -3.16 -2.66 16.18
C GLU A 7 -2.24 -1.45 15.96
N LEU A 8 -0.97 -1.71 15.62
CA LEU A 8 0.02 -0.67 15.35
C LEU A 8 -0.38 0.19 14.13
N ILE A 9 -0.83 -0.45 13.05
CA ILE A 9 -1.38 0.22 11.86
C ILE A 9 -2.53 1.12 12.26
N THR A 10 -3.49 0.64 13.06
CA THR A 10 -4.67 1.43 13.46
C THR A 10 -4.26 2.65 14.29
N LYS A 11 -3.28 2.49 15.17
CA LYS A 11 -2.69 3.59 15.95
C LYS A 11 -1.96 4.59 15.04
N LEU A 12 -1.09 4.11 14.15
CA LEU A 12 -0.32 4.97 13.25
C LEU A 12 -1.20 5.74 12.27
N LYS A 13 -2.34 5.19 11.84
CA LYS A 13 -3.31 5.93 11.02
C LYS A 13 -3.85 7.18 11.70
N THR A 14 -3.89 7.23 13.03
CA THR A 14 -4.38 8.40 13.78
C THR A 14 -3.25 9.25 14.34
N THR A 15 -2.11 8.64 14.70
CA THR A 15 -0.98 9.35 15.30
C THR A 15 0.04 9.87 14.31
N ASP A 16 0.12 9.26 13.12
CA ASP A 16 1.12 9.58 12.10
C ASP A 16 0.43 9.94 10.76
N ALA A 17 0.45 11.24 10.43
CA ALA A 17 -0.14 11.75 9.20
C ALA A 17 0.61 11.30 7.94
N HIS A 18 1.90 10.97 8.05
CA HIS A 18 2.67 10.44 6.94
C HIS A 18 2.28 8.98 6.67
N PHE A 19 2.19 8.15 7.70
CA PHE A 19 1.68 6.77 7.60
C PHE A 19 0.29 6.74 6.98
N LEU A 20 -0.61 7.63 7.42
CA LEU A 20 -1.96 7.71 6.86
C LEU A 20 -1.95 7.98 5.36
N LYS A 21 -1.09 8.90 4.88
CA LYS A 21 -0.95 9.21 3.44
C LYS A 21 -0.44 8.00 2.65
N VAL A 22 0.62 7.36 3.13
CA VAL A 22 1.23 6.18 2.46
C VAL A 22 0.23 5.02 2.40
N PHE A 23 -0.52 4.80 3.49
CA PHE A 23 -1.56 3.78 3.56
C PHE A 23 -2.70 4.07 2.58
N ASP A 24 -3.19 5.32 2.53
CA ASP A 24 -4.26 5.71 1.60
C ASP A 24 -3.80 5.57 0.15
N GLU A 25 -2.58 5.99 -0.16
CA GLU A 25 -1.99 5.86 -1.50
C GLU A 25 -1.84 4.38 -1.91
N HIS A 26 -1.40 3.51 -0.99
CA HIS A 26 -1.34 2.07 -1.24
C HIS A 26 -2.73 1.50 -1.57
N ASN A 27 -3.76 1.90 -0.81
CA ASN A 27 -5.13 1.46 -1.06
C ASN A 27 -5.66 1.96 -2.40
N ARG A 28 -5.43 3.22 -2.74
CA ARG A 28 -5.81 3.78 -4.05
C ARG A 28 -5.13 3.04 -5.20
N LEU A 29 -3.83 2.73 -5.07
CA LEU A 29 -3.12 1.94 -6.08
C LEU A 29 -3.68 0.52 -6.18
N ASP A 30 -4.04 -0.13 -5.08
CA ASP A 30 -4.66 -1.46 -5.10
C ASP A 30 -5.99 -1.45 -5.87
N GLU A 31 -6.84 -0.46 -5.60
CA GLU A 31 -8.13 -0.27 -6.28
C GLU A 31 -7.94 0.04 -7.77
N GLU A 32 -7.00 0.93 -8.11
CA GLU A 32 -6.67 1.26 -9.49
C GLU A 32 -6.13 0.05 -10.25
N ILE A 33 -5.23 -0.73 -9.63
CA ILE A 33 -4.71 -1.98 -10.22
C ILE A 33 -5.87 -2.95 -10.49
N LYS A 34 -6.76 -3.18 -9.51
CA LYS A 34 -7.92 -4.06 -9.71
C LYS A 34 -8.84 -3.58 -10.82
N LYS A 35 -9.08 -2.27 -10.89
CA LYS A 35 -9.91 -1.68 -11.95
C LYS A 35 -9.26 -1.86 -13.32
N GLN A 36 -7.96 -1.61 -13.42
CA GLN A 36 -7.18 -1.82 -14.65
C GLN A 36 -7.18 -3.30 -15.05
N GLU A 37 -6.97 -4.23 -14.10
CA GLU A 37 -7.03 -5.69 -14.34
C GLU A 37 -8.45 -6.15 -14.73
N ALA A 38 -9.50 -5.54 -14.18
CA ALA A 38 -10.88 -5.86 -14.53
C ALA A 38 -11.27 -5.37 -15.93
N HIS A 39 -10.70 -4.24 -16.39
CA HIS A 39 -10.98 -3.66 -17.70
C HIS A 39 -10.02 -4.15 -18.80
N ALA A 40 -8.81 -4.55 -18.45
CA ALA A 40 -7.82 -5.06 -19.40
C ALA A 40 -7.93 -6.59 -19.49
N SER A 41 -8.23 -7.11 -20.69
CA SER A 41 -8.16 -8.56 -20.99
C SER A 41 -6.76 -9.16 -20.88
N SER A 42 -5.76 -8.36 -20.48
CA SER A 42 -4.38 -8.75 -20.25
C SER A 42 -3.86 -8.08 -19.00
N ASP A 43 -3.63 -8.86 -17.94
CA ASP A 43 -3.10 -8.47 -16.62
C ASP A 43 -1.70 -7.80 -16.64
N THR A 44 -1.14 -7.55 -17.82
CA THR A 44 0.27 -7.20 -18.04
C THR A 44 0.43 -5.98 -18.95
N THR A 45 -0.50 -5.02 -18.88
CA THR A 45 -0.21 -3.71 -19.47
C THR A 45 0.99 -3.08 -18.74
N PRO A 46 1.87 -2.35 -19.45
CA PRO A 46 3.05 -1.72 -18.85
C PRO A 46 2.67 -0.77 -17.70
N ASP A 47 1.48 -0.17 -17.76
CA ASP A 47 0.89 0.64 -16.68
C ASP A 47 0.64 -0.17 -15.41
N VAL A 48 -0.05 -1.32 -15.50
CA VAL A 48 -0.28 -2.21 -14.35
C VAL A 48 1.03 -2.69 -13.74
N LYS A 49 2.05 -2.97 -14.56
CA LYS A 49 3.40 -3.31 -14.08
C LYS A 49 4.00 -2.17 -13.25
N LEU A 50 3.89 -0.93 -13.72
CA LEU A 50 4.40 0.23 -13.00
C LEU A 50 3.64 0.45 -11.68
N LEU A 51 2.31 0.32 -11.71
CA LEU A 51 1.45 0.43 -10.53
C LEU A 51 1.78 -0.64 -9.48
N LYS A 52 1.99 -1.90 -9.90
CA LYS A 52 2.42 -3.00 -9.03
C LYS A 52 3.77 -2.72 -8.37
N SER A 53 4.74 -2.17 -9.10
CA SER A 53 6.02 -1.74 -8.52
C SER A 53 5.86 -0.62 -7.49
N LYS A 54 5.05 0.41 -7.80
CA LYS A 54 4.75 1.49 -6.85
C LYS A 54 4.08 0.96 -5.58
N LYS A 55 3.10 0.06 -5.74
CA LYS A 55 2.42 -0.59 -4.61
C LYS A 55 3.38 -1.39 -3.73
N LEU A 56 4.36 -2.08 -4.33
CA LEU A 56 5.41 -2.77 -3.59
C LEU A 56 6.24 -1.78 -2.75
N HIS A 57 6.67 -0.67 -3.34
CA HIS A 57 7.40 0.37 -2.61
C HIS A 57 6.61 0.97 -1.44
N LEU A 58 5.32 1.29 -1.64
CA LEU A 58 4.50 1.80 -0.54
C LEU A 58 4.33 0.75 0.57
N LYS A 59 4.27 -0.53 0.23
CA LYS A 59 4.25 -1.61 1.22
C LYS A 59 5.56 -1.69 2.01
N GLU A 60 6.70 -1.53 1.34
CA GLU A 60 8.02 -1.47 2.00
C GLU A 60 8.11 -0.26 2.94
N GLU A 61 7.60 0.90 2.52
CA GLU A 61 7.57 2.11 3.33
C GLU A 61 6.67 1.95 4.57
N ILE A 62 5.48 1.39 4.39
CA ILE A 62 4.60 1.00 5.51
C ILE A 62 5.34 0.08 6.49
N TYR A 63 6.03 -0.93 5.97
CA TYR A 63 6.78 -1.86 6.82
C TYR A 63 7.95 -1.20 7.55
N ALA A 64 8.67 -0.29 6.90
CA ALA A 64 9.75 0.48 7.51
C ALA A 64 9.24 1.39 8.65
N ILE A 65 8.08 2.03 8.47
CA ILE A 65 7.44 2.83 9.51
C ILE A 65 7.01 1.92 10.68
N LEU A 66 6.43 0.76 10.40
CA LEU A 66 6.03 -0.20 11.43
C LEU A 66 7.23 -0.68 12.26
N LEU A 67 8.34 -1.03 11.60
CA LEU A 67 9.59 -1.41 12.28
C LEU A 67 10.13 -0.27 13.15
N LYS A 68 10.13 0.97 12.65
CA LYS A 68 10.57 2.14 13.44
C LYS A 68 9.76 2.34 14.71
N HIS A 69 8.48 1.95 14.72
CA HIS A 69 7.60 2.08 15.88
C HIS A 69 7.53 0.84 16.76
N GLN A 70 8.07 -0.30 16.32
CA GLN A 70 8.21 -1.51 17.14
C GLN A 70 9.48 -1.52 18.01
N ASN A 71 10.39 -0.58 17.78
CA ASN A 71 11.72 -0.53 18.39
C ASN A 71 11.88 0.61 19.39
#